data_AF-A0A2H3DTT6-F1
#
_entry.id   AF-A0A2H3DTT6-F1
#
_cell.length_a   1.000
_cell.length_b   1.000
_cell.length_c   1.000
_cell.angle_alpha   90.00
_cell.angle_beta   90.00
_cell.angle_gamma   90.00
#
_symmetry.space_group_name_H-M   'P 1'
#
loop_
_entity.id
_entity.type
_entity.pdbx_description
1 polymer ?
#
loop_
_entity_poly.entity_id
_entity_poly.type
_entity_poly.pdbx_seq_one_letter_code
_entity_poly.pdbx_strand_id
1 'polypeptide(L)'
;MVLFHTGSPRMCLGCDCLNHYTPFTILCDEQTDTGPTFDSLLRSNDPPSPSEECQLRDSISMGEAHVAAIDDHVAALQQALVSIGAELEDLDGEREKVLVRIAERKRLLSPVRRLPHEILFKIFCSTIIFPMPRSQSQRERHWWVFHPSESALWSVELVCKTWRHVVLDFSQLWSRINIFINDANFSPHNLHYVRKLVRQVARTRSQPLSILICAEARRAPAFSRSLPLQLSTLLFSMQDRMQSLSLFTRPIVHFYGNSTAPHAYPPKPRSPVHEW
;
A
#
# COMPACT_ATOMS: atom_id res chain seq x y z
N MET A 1 4.71 -22.59 -27.18
CA MET A 1 4.69 -23.79 -28.03
C MET A 1 4.39 -24.96 -27.11
N VAL A 2 3.11 -25.30 -27.00
CA VAL A 2 2.58 -26.22 -25.97
C VAL A 2 2.53 -27.61 -26.59
N LEU A 3 3.25 -28.56 -25.99
CA LEU A 3 3.28 -29.95 -26.40
C LEU A 3 1.97 -30.63 -25.96
N PHE A 4 1.12 -30.99 -26.93
CA PHE A 4 -0.01 -31.87 -26.70
C PHE A 4 0.52 -33.31 -26.63
N HIS A 5 0.55 -33.89 -25.43
CA HIS A 5 0.74 -35.32 -25.29
C HIS A 5 -0.57 -36.03 -25.66
N THR A 6 -0.56 -36.68 -26.81
CA THR A 6 -1.58 -37.65 -27.24
C THR A 6 -1.46 -38.90 -26.35
N GLY A 7 -2.23 -38.91 -25.26
CA GLY A 7 -2.37 -40.08 -24.39
C GLY A 7 -3.21 -41.16 -25.07
N SER A 8 -2.55 -42.14 -25.69
CA SER A 8 -3.16 -43.40 -26.11
C SER A 8 -3.49 -44.22 -24.85
N PRO A 9 -4.69 -44.83 -24.69
CA PRO A 9 -5.03 -45.60 -23.51
C PRO A 9 -4.29 -46.95 -23.56
N ARG A 10 -3.11 -47.00 -22.96
CA ARG A 10 -2.45 -48.28 -22.68
C ARG A 10 -3.15 -48.93 -21.51
N MET A 11 -3.93 -49.97 -21.80
CA MET A 11 -4.46 -50.90 -20.81
C MET A 11 -3.27 -51.54 -20.06
N CYS A 12 -3.03 -51.11 -18.83
CA CYS A 12 -2.02 -51.71 -17.96
C CYS A 12 -2.71 -52.79 -17.12
N LEU A 13 -2.40 -54.05 -17.37
CA LEU A 13 -2.82 -55.15 -16.49
C LEU A 13 -1.80 -55.26 -15.34
N GLY A 14 -2.18 -54.77 -14.16
CA GLY A 14 -1.49 -55.02 -12.88
C GLY A 14 -0.68 -53.86 -12.27
N CYS A 15 -1.27 -52.67 -12.06
CA CYS A 15 -0.70 -51.66 -11.14
C CYS A 15 -1.63 -51.19 -10.02
N ASP A 16 -1.05 -50.96 -8.85
CA ASP A 16 -1.65 -50.34 -7.65
C ASP A 16 -1.62 -48.80 -7.72
N CYS A 17 -2.16 -48.25 -8.80
CA CYS A 17 -2.13 -46.83 -9.13
C CYS A 17 -3.50 -46.18 -8.83
N LEU A 18 -3.52 -44.95 -8.26
CA LEU A 18 -4.73 -44.24 -7.80
C LEU A 18 -5.85 -44.06 -8.87
N ASN A 19 -5.52 -44.15 -10.16
CA ASN A 19 -6.50 -44.09 -11.25
C ASN A 19 -7.22 -45.43 -11.52
N HIS A 20 -6.84 -46.52 -10.85
CA HIS A 20 -7.48 -47.83 -11.03
C HIS A 20 -8.94 -47.87 -10.51
N TYR A 21 -9.33 -46.88 -9.69
CA TYR A 21 -10.67 -46.73 -9.13
C TYR A 21 -11.50 -45.64 -9.81
N THR A 22 -11.20 -45.33 -11.07
CA THR A 22 -12.20 -44.67 -11.91
C THR A 22 -13.04 -45.76 -12.56
N PRO A 23 -14.32 -45.96 -12.20
CA PRO A 23 -15.21 -46.79 -12.98
C PRO A 23 -15.52 -46.04 -14.29
N PHE A 24 -14.53 -45.94 -15.18
CA PHE A 24 -14.79 -45.72 -16.60
C PHE A 24 -15.31 -47.04 -17.17
N THR A 25 -16.52 -47.38 -16.76
CA THR A 25 -17.34 -48.41 -17.41
C THR A 25 -18.76 -47.89 -17.49
N ILE A 26 -18.90 -46.64 -17.94
CA ILE A 26 -19.96 -46.34 -18.90
C ILE A 26 -19.33 -46.64 -20.28
N LEU A 27 -19.02 -47.92 -20.50
CA LEU A 27 -19.28 -48.44 -21.83
C LEU A 27 -20.80 -48.33 -21.90
N CYS A 28 -21.29 -47.25 -22.50
CA CYS A 28 -22.56 -47.32 -23.19
C CYS A 28 -22.33 -48.45 -24.20
N ASP A 29 -22.60 -49.68 -23.78
CA ASP A 29 -23.12 -50.65 -24.71
C ASP A 29 -24.35 -49.92 -25.24
N GLU A 30 -24.22 -49.28 -26.40
CA GLU A 30 -25.36 -49.11 -27.29
C GLU A 30 -25.82 -50.54 -27.58
N GLN A 31 -26.46 -51.15 -26.59
CA GLN A 31 -27.31 -52.29 -26.78
C GLN A 31 -28.44 -51.71 -27.60
N THR A 32 -28.23 -51.73 -28.91
CA THR A 32 -29.27 -51.62 -29.89
C THR A 32 -30.33 -52.60 -29.44
N ASP A 33 -31.37 -52.06 -28.82
CA ASP A 33 -32.53 -52.78 -28.34
C ASP A 33 -33.14 -53.48 -29.56
N THR A 34 -32.75 -54.73 -29.80
CA THR A 34 -33.34 -55.60 -30.82
C THR A 34 -34.67 -56.16 -30.32
N GLY A 35 -35.47 -55.30 -29.69
CA GLY A 35 -36.84 -55.60 -29.32
C GLY A 35 -37.75 -55.66 -30.55
N PRO A 36 -38.94 -56.28 -30.43
CA PRO A 36 -39.92 -56.28 -31.51
C PRO A 36 -40.28 -54.83 -31.90
N THR A 37 -40.09 -54.49 -33.18
CA THR A 37 -40.39 -53.15 -33.70
C THR A 37 -41.90 -52.94 -33.82
N PHE A 38 -42.48 -52.13 -32.94
CA PHE A 38 -43.89 -51.72 -32.97
C PHE A 38 -44.18 -50.65 -34.05
N ASP A 39 -43.41 -50.61 -35.14
CA ASP A 39 -43.46 -49.59 -36.19
C ASP A 39 -44.84 -49.47 -36.87
N SER A 40 -45.56 -50.59 -36.98
CA SER A 40 -46.94 -50.62 -37.51
C SER A 40 -47.91 -49.89 -36.59
N LEU A 41 -47.82 -50.10 -35.27
CA LEU A 41 -48.63 -49.43 -34.25
C LEU A 41 -48.27 -47.95 -34.10
N LEU A 42 -47.03 -47.56 -34.38
CA LEU A 42 -46.63 -46.14 -34.41
C LEU A 42 -47.15 -45.38 -35.64
N ARG A 43 -47.52 -46.10 -36.71
CA ARG A 43 -48.00 -45.54 -37.99
C ARG A 43 -49.49 -45.80 -38.26
N SER A 44 -50.17 -46.52 -37.37
CA SER A 44 -51.60 -46.84 -37.43
C SER A 44 -52.28 -46.43 -36.11
N ASN A 45 -53.61 -46.28 -36.12
CA ASN A 45 -54.40 -46.06 -34.90
C ASN A 45 -55.05 -47.36 -34.37
N ASP A 46 -54.56 -48.52 -34.83
CA ASP A 46 -55.05 -49.82 -34.36
C ASP A 46 -54.60 -50.08 -32.91
N PRO A 47 -55.44 -50.68 -32.06
CA PRO A 47 -55.05 -51.02 -30.70
C PRO A 47 -54.01 -52.15 -30.70
N PRO A 48 -53.05 -52.16 -29.76
CA PRO A 48 -52.13 -53.28 -29.60
C PRO A 48 -52.88 -54.56 -29.23
N SER A 49 -52.38 -55.70 -29.71
CA SER A 49 -52.85 -57.00 -29.25
C SER A 49 -52.45 -57.24 -27.78
N PRO A 50 -53.12 -58.17 -27.06
CA PRO A 50 -52.78 -58.47 -25.67
C PRO A 50 -51.31 -58.88 -25.43
N SER A 51 -50.67 -59.51 -26.42
CA SER A 51 -49.25 -59.88 -26.35
C SER A 51 -48.33 -58.67 -26.55
N GLU A 52 -48.67 -57.76 -27.47
CA GLU A 52 -47.92 -56.52 -27.70
C GLU A 52 -48.07 -55.58 -26.50
N GLU A 53 -49.25 -55.52 -25.89
CA GLU A 53 -49.48 -54.75 -24.66
C GLU A 53 -48.60 -55.27 -23.50
N CYS A 54 -48.47 -56.59 -23.34
CA CYS A 54 -47.60 -57.18 -22.33
C CYS A 54 -46.12 -56.80 -22.57
N GLN A 55 -45.65 -56.95 -23.81
CA GLN A 55 -44.26 -56.61 -24.18
C GLN A 55 -43.98 -55.12 -24.00
N LEU A 56 -44.90 -54.24 -24.40
CA LEU A 56 -44.79 -52.80 -24.18
C LEU A 56 -44.72 -52.46 -22.69
N ARG A 57 -45.55 -53.09 -21.85
CA ARG A 57 -45.51 -52.88 -20.39
C ARG A 57 -44.19 -53.34 -19.78
N ASP A 58 -43.66 -54.49 -20.22
CA ASP A 58 -42.37 -55.01 -19.75
C ASP A 58 -41.21 -54.09 -20.18
N SER A 59 -41.19 -53.64 -21.44
CA SER A 59 -40.20 -52.69 -21.95
C SER A 59 -40.25 -51.34 -21.21
N ILE A 60 -41.46 -50.83 -20.92
CA ILE A 60 -41.63 -49.61 -20.11
C ILE A 60 -41.07 -49.84 -18.71
N SER A 61 -41.43 -50.93 -18.04
CA SER A 61 -40.96 -51.23 -16.68
C SER A 61 -39.44 -51.38 -16.60
N MET A 62 -38.82 -52.03 -17.60
CA MET A 62 -37.37 -52.15 -17.72
C MET A 62 -36.71 -50.78 -17.95
N GLY A 63 -37.27 -49.94 -18.83
CA GLY A 63 -36.79 -48.59 -19.07
C GLY A 63 -36.89 -47.70 -17.83
N GLU A 64 -38.00 -47.76 -17.10
CA GLU A 64 -38.19 -47.06 -15.82
C GLU A 64 -37.17 -47.49 -14.76
N ALA A 65 -36.91 -48.80 -14.64
CA ALA A 65 -35.89 -49.32 -13.73
C ALA A 65 -34.48 -48.85 -14.11
N HIS A 66 -34.17 -48.77 -15.41
CA HIS A 66 -32.88 -48.27 -15.87
C HIS A 66 -32.69 -46.78 -15.61
N VAL A 67 -33.73 -45.97 -15.84
CA VAL A 67 -33.72 -44.53 -15.48
C VAL A 67 -33.50 -44.35 -13.98
N ALA A 68 -34.21 -45.12 -13.14
CA ALA A 68 -34.02 -45.06 -11.70
C ALA A 68 -32.57 -45.39 -11.28
N ALA A 69 -31.94 -46.39 -11.91
CA ALA A 69 -30.54 -46.73 -11.63
C ALA A 69 -29.56 -45.62 -12.06
N ILE A 70 -29.83 -44.94 -13.19
CA ILE A 70 -29.05 -43.78 -13.63
C ILE A 70 -29.21 -42.63 -12.63
N ASP A 71 -30.43 -42.33 -12.21
CA ASP A 71 -30.73 -41.25 -11.26
C ASP A 71 -30.03 -41.49 -9.91
N ASP A 72 -30.04 -42.74 -9.41
CA ASP A 72 -29.29 -43.13 -8.21
C ASP A 72 -27.78 -42.90 -8.37
N HIS A 73 -27.22 -43.20 -9.54
CA HIS A 73 -25.81 -42.97 -9.82
C HIS A 73 -25.47 -41.47 -9.90
N VAL A 74 -26.34 -40.67 -10.53
CA VAL A 74 -26.21 -39.21 -10.58
C VAL A 74 -26.26 -38.62 -9.18
N ALA A 75 -27.20 -39.07 -8.34
CA ALA A 75 -27.29 -38.62 -6.94
C ALA A 75 -26.03 -38.97 -6.14
N ALA A 76 -25.49 -40.17 -6.32
CA ALA A 76 -24.24 -40.59 -5.66
C ALA A 76 -23.04 -39.71 -6.08
N LEU A 77 -22.90 -39.40 -7.37
CA LEU A 77 -21.85 -38.52 -7.88
C LEU A 77 -22.01 -37.08 -7.38
N GLN A 78 -23.24 -36.57 -7.32
CA GLN A 78 -23.53 -35.25 -6.76
C GLN A 78 -23.14 -35.18 -5.28
N GLN A 79 -23.45 -36.22 -4.50
CA GLN A 79 -23.06 -36.29 -3.09
C GLN A 79 -21.52 -36.33 -2.93
N ALA A 80 -20.82 -37.06 -3.80
CA ALA A 80 -19.36 -37.11 -3.80
C ALA A 80 -18.75 -35.73 -4.14
N LEU A 81 -19.31 -35.00 -5.12
CA LEU A 81 -18.88 -33.64 -5.45
C LEU A 81 -19.05 -32.67 -4.28
N VAL A 82 -20.18 -32.76 -3.56
CA VAL A 82 -20.41 -31.95 -2.36
C VAL A 82 -19.38 -32.27 -1.27
N SER A 83 -19.09 -33.56 -1.04
CA SER A 83 -18.08 -33.99 -0.07
C SER A 83 -16.68 -33.49 -0.42
N ILE A 84 -16.28 -33.60 -1.70
CA ILE A 84 -14.98 -33.11 -2.18
C ILE A 84 -14.91 -31.58 -2.07
N GLY A 85 -16.01 -30.88 -2.38
CA GLY A 85 -16.10 -29.43 -2.22
C GLY A 85 -15.86 -29.00 -0.78
N ALA A 86 -16.50 -29.67 0.19
CA ALA A 86 -16.28 -29.41 1.61
C ALA A 86 -14.83 -29.69 2.05
N GLU A 87 -14.23 -30.80 1.58
CA GLU A 87 -12.83 -31.12 1.89
C GLU A 87 -11.86 -30.06 1.32
N LEU A 88 -12.12 -29.55 0.13
CA LEU A 88 -11.33 -28.46 -0.46
C LEU A 88 -11.43 -27.17 0.35
N GLU A 89 -12.63 -26.79 0.79
CA GLU A 89 -12.83 -25.62 1.64
C GLU A 89 -12.07 -25.74 2.98
N ASP A 90 -12.12 -26.92 3.60
CA ASP A 90 -11.37 -27.21 4.83
C ASP A 90 -9.86 -27.11 4.61
N LEU A 91 -9.35 -27.70 3.53
CA LEU A 91 -7.93 -27.66 3.17
C LEU A 91 -7.45 -26.23 2.86
N ASP A 92 -8.25 -25.42 2.17
CA ASP A 92 -7.95 -24.02 1.91
C ASP A 92 -7.94 -23.21 3.22
N GLY A 93 -8.87 -23.50 4.13
CA GLY A 93 -8.87 -22.93 5.47
C GLY A 93 -7.60 -23.27 6.26
N GLU A 94 -7.17 -24.53 6.25
CA GLU A 94 -5.92 -24.95 6.90
C GLU A 94 -4.69 -24.34 6.24
N ARG A 95 -4.66 -24.26 4.91
CA ARG A 95 -3.59 -23.61 4.14
C ARG A 95 -3.43 -22.15 4.57
N GLU A 96 -4.52 -21.40 4.68
CA GLU A 96 -4.47 -20.00 5.10
C GLU A 96 -3.95 -19.86 6.54
N LYS A 97 -4.42 -20.71 7.47
CA LYS A 97 -3.91 -20.73 8.85
C LYS A 97 -2.40 -21.00 8.89
N VAL A 98 -1.90 -21.91 8.05
CA VAL A 98 -0.46 -22.20 7.95
C VAL A 98 0.32 -21.01 7.37
N LEU A 99 -0.20 -20.34 6.34
CA LEU A 99 0.43 -19.15 5.76
C LEU A 99 0.54 -18.00 6.76
N VAL A 100 -0.51 -17.75 7.55
CA VAL A 100 -0.48 -16.75 8.63
C VAL A 100 0.62 -17.08 9.64
N ARG A 101 0.71 -18.32 10.11
CA ARG A 101 1.77 -18.77 11.05
C ARG A 101 3.18 -18.62 10.46
N ILE A 102 3.35 -18.89 9.17
CA ILE A 102 4.63 -18.69 8.47
C ILE A 102 4.98 -17.19 8.43
N ALA A 103 4.02 -16.33 8.10
CA ALA A 103 4.23 -14.88 8.02
C ALA A 103 4.63 -14.31 9.40
N GLU A 104 3.97 -14.74 10.47
CA GLU A 104 4.33 -14.37 11.84
C GLU A 104 5.77 -14.75 12.18
N ARG A 105 6.17 -16.00 11.91
CA ARG A 105 7.54 -16.47 12.16
C ARG A 105 8.57 -15.72 11.32
N LYS A 106 8.28 -15.45 10.04
CA LYS A 106 9.13 -14.62 9.17
C LYS A 106 9.31 -13.21 9.74
N ARG A 107 8.25 -12.61 10.29
CA ARG A 107 8.31 -11.30 10.94
C ARG A 107 9.20 -11.31 12.18
N LEU A 108 9.18 -12.39 12.98
CA LEU A 108 10.09 -12.55 14.12
C LEU A 108 11.56 -12.64 13.68
N LEU A 109 11.82 -13.27 12.53
CA LEU A 109 13.15 -13.41 11.95
C LEU A 109 13.58 -12.21 11.08
N SER A 110 12.76 -11.15 11.02
CA SER A 110 13.05 -9.94 10.25
C SER A 110 14.47 -9.42 10.53
N PRO A 111 15.30 -9.18 9.50
CA PRO A 111 16.67 -8.70 9.66
C PRO A 111 16.76 -7.44 10.52
N VAL A 112 15.76 -6.55 10.42
CA VAL A 112 15.68 -5.30 11.17
C VAL A 112 15.73 -5.52 12.70
N ARG A 113 15.22 -6.65 13.19
CA ARG A 113 15.24 -7.00 14.62
C ARG A 113 16.61 -7.47 15.11
N ARG A 114 17.50 -7.85 14.18
CA ARG A 114 18.85 -8.36 14.45
C ARG A 114 19.94 -7.34 14.12
N LEU A 115 19.57 -6.16 13.61
CA LEU A 115 20.54 -5.12 13.31
C LEU A 115 21.17 -4.61 14.61
N PRO A 116 22.52 -4.57 14.69
CA PRO A 116 23.20 -3.89 15.78
C PRO A 116 22.78 -2.43 15.86
N HIS A 117 22.84 -1.87 17.07
CA HIS A 117 22.45 -0.49 17.33
C HIS A 117 23.25 0.52 16.49
N GLU A 118 24.52 0.21 16.20
CA GLU A 118 25.42 1.04 15.39
C GLU A 118 24.97 1.10 13.92
N ILE A 119 24.41 0.01 13.40
CA ILE A 119 23.87 -0.03 12.04
C ILE A 119 22.55 0.72 11.96
N LEU A 120 21.67 0.56 12.95
CA LEU A 120 20.45 1.35 13.06
C LEU A 120 20.77 2.84 13.18
N PHE A 121 21.76 3.20 13.99
CA PHE A 121 22.26 4.57 14.10
C PHE A 121 22.72 5.12 12.74
N LYS A 122 23.54 4.38 11.97
CA LYS A 122 23.97 4.78 10.62
C LYS A 122 22.79 4.99 9.67
N ILE A 123 21.81 4.09 9.68
CA ILE A 123 20.58 4.22 8.88
C ILE A 123 19.83 5.49 9.28
N PHE A 124 19.66 5.74 10.58
CA PHE A 124 18.95 6.92 11.07
C PHE A 124 19.70 8.21 10.76
N CYS A 125 21.03 8.22 10.77
CA CYS A 125 21.82 9.36 10.31
C CYS A 125 21.52 9.71 8.85
N SER A 126 21.30 8.71 7.99
CA SER A 126 20.94 8.91 6.57
C SER A 126 19.53 9.47 6.37
N THR A 127 18.66 9.46 7.39
CA THR A 127 17.32 10.07 7.31
C THR A 127 17.30 11.54 7.75
N ILE A 128 18.41 12.05 8.29
CA ILE A 128 18.51 13.43 8.76
C ILE A 128 18.75 14.36 7.57
N ILE A 129 17.75 15.18 7.26
CA ILE A 129 17.85 16.23 6.24
C ILE A 129 18.36 17.51 6.90
N PHE A 130 19.64 17.84 6.69
CA PHE A 130 20.24 19.07 7.17
C PHE A 130 21.40 19.51 6.25
N PRO A 131 21.48 20.80 5.85
CA PRO A 131 20.48 21.85 6.07
C PRO A 131 19.15 21.54 5.36
N MET A 132 18.03 22.12 5.81
CA MET A 132 16.74 21.90 5.14
C MET A 132 16.78 22.34 3.67
N PRO A 133 16.01 21.69 2.76
CA PRO A 133 16.03 22.02 1.35
C PRO A 133 15.56 23.46 1.09
N ARG A 134 16.15 24.10 0.09
CA ARG A 134 15.80 25.45 -0.35
C ARG A 134 15.90 25.58 -1.86
N SER A 135 15.08 26.47 -2.43
CA SER A 135 15.08 26.83 -3.85
C SER A 135 15.17 28.34 -4.03
N GLN A 136 15.73 28.81 -5.13
CA GLN A 136 15.78 30.25 -5.41
C GLN A 136 14.36 30.80 -5.59
N SER A 137 14.07 31.96 -4.99
CA SER A 137 12.77 32.61 -5.16
C SER A 137 12.64 33.17 -6.57
N GLN A 138 11.57 32.79 -7.27
CA GLN A 138 11.24 33.36 -8.58
C GLN A 138 10.78 34.82 -8.49
N ARG A 139 10.23 35.23 -7.33
CA ARG A 139 9.71 36.58 -7.08
C ARG A 139 10.79 37.54 -6.57
N GLU A 140 11.81 37.00 -5.90
CA GLU A 140 12.85 37.79 -5.23
C GLU A 140 14.21 37.20 -5.54
N ARG A 141 14.94 37.81 -6.47
CA ARG A 141 16.21 37.29 -7.00
C ARG A 141 17.29 37.03 -5.94
N HIS A 142 17.19 37.69 -4.77
CA HIS A 142 18.15 37.60 -3.67
C HIS A 142 17.63 36.81 -2.45
N TRP A 143 16.55 36.03 -2.59
CA TRP A 143 15.97 35.30 -1.48
C TRP A 143 15.78 33.80 -1.76
N TRP A 144 15.86 33.00 -0.70
CA TRP A 144 15.64 31.55 -0.73
C TRP A 144 14.25 31.19 -0.21
N VAL A 145 13.55 30.33 -0.93
CA VAL A 145 12.34 29.66 -0.44
C VAL A 145 12.77 28.39 0.26
N PHE A 146 12.48 28.28 1.55
CA PHE A 146 12.78 27.10 2.36
C PHE A 146 11.62 26.13 2.36
N HIS A 147 11.94 24.84 2.36
CA HIS A 147 10.97 23.73 2.39
C HIS A 147 11.13 22.98 3.71
N PRO A 148 10.54 23.47 4.81
CA PRO A 148 10.66 22.82 6.10
C PRO A 148 10.02 21.43 6.05
N SER A 149 10.77 20.44 6.55
CA SER A 149 10.29 19.08 6.75
C SER A 149 10.48 18.69 8.21
N GLU A 150 9.57 17.86 8.72
CA GLU A 150 9.75 17.29 10.04
C GLU A 150 10.91 16.30 10.04
N SER A 151 11.70 16.28 11.12
CA SER A 151 12.73 15.26 11.29
C SER A 151 12.10 13.87 11.31
N ALA A 152 12.58 12.98 10.43
CA ALA A 152 12.12 11.59 10.37
C ALA A 152 12.32 10.83 11.70
N LEU A 153 13.24 11.31 12.56
CA LEU A 153 13.52 10.72 13.86
C LEU A 153 12.30 10.65 14.79
N TRP A 154 11.36 11.59 14.66
CA TRP A 154 10.10 11.56 15.41
C TRP A 154 9.22 10.36 15.03
N SER A 155 9.26 9.93 13.77
CA SER A 155 8.55 8.74 13.30
C SER A 155 9.34 7.46 13.61
N VAL A 156 10.67 7.52 13.45
CA VAL A 156 11.58 6.39 13.74
C VAL A 156 11.46 5.92 15.20
N GLU A 157 11.32 6.85 16.16
CA GLU A 157 11.18 6.49 17.58
C GLU A 157 9.88 5.75 17.94
N LEU A 158 8.90 5.71 17.02
CA LEU A 158 7.60 5.08 17.21
C LEU A 158 7.51 3.68 16.59
N VAL A 159 8.53 3.26 15.83
CA VAL A 159 8.50 1.99 15.09
C VAL A 159 8.52 0.79 16.03
N CYS A 160 9.49 0.74 16.96
CA CYS A 160 9.55 -0.30 17.99
C CYS A 160 10.44 0.14 19.17
N LYS A 161 10.42 -0.64 20.26
CA LYS A 161 11.23 -0.38 21.47
C LYS A 161 12.73 -0.24 21.16
N THR A 162 13.29 -1.13 20.32
CA THR A 162 14.71 -1.09 19.95
C THR A 162 15.08 0.19 19.20
N TRP A 163 14.26 0.58 18.22
CA TRP A 163 14.50 1.81 17.46
C TRP A 163 14.39 3.05 18.34
N ARG A 164 13.42 3.05 19.27
CA ARG A 164 13.29 4.09 20.29
C ARG A 164 14.53 4.20 21.17
N HIS A 165 15.09 3.09 21.65
CA HIS A 165 16.33 3.10 22.44
C HIS A 165 17.48 3.72 21.65
N VAL A 166 17.72 3.25 20.42
CA VAL A 166 18.77 3.82 19.56
C VAL A 166 18.59 5.33 19.37
N VAL A 167 17.38 5.79 19.02
CA VAL A 167 17.11 7.22 18.82
C VAL A 167 17.36 8.06 20.08
N LEU A 168 17.11 7.53 21.27
CA LEU A 168 17.27 8.25 22.54
C LEU A 168 18.70 8.17 23.13
N ASP A 169 19.42 7.08 22.85
CA ASP A 169 20.78 6.85 23.35
C ASP A 169 21.82 7.58 22.49
N PHE A 170 21.64 7.58 21.16
CA PHE A 170 22.52 8.30 20.25
C PHE A 170 22.11 9.76 20.10
N SER A 171 22.46 10.56 21.13
CA SER A 171 22.21 12.01 21.19
C SER A 171 22.67 12.79 19.94
N GLN A 172 23.69 12.30 19.21
CA GLN A 172 24.18 12.89 17.96
C GLN A 172 23.11 12.96 16.87
N LEU A 173 22.11 12.06 16.86
CA LEU A 173 21.01 12.11 15.89
C LEU A 173 20.21 13.42 15.97
N TRP A 174 20.17 14.05 17.14
CA TRP A 174 19.38 15.25 17.39
C TRP A 174 20.15 16.55 17.20
N SER A 175 21.48 16.49 16.97
CA SER A 175 22.37 17.66 17.04
C SER A 175 22.28 18.62 15.84
N ARG A 176 21.63 18.19 14.75
CA ARG A 176 21.34 19.00 13.58
C ARG A 176 19.92 19.55 13.68
N ILE A 177 19.79 20.85 13.91
CA ILE A 177 18.51 21.49 14.24
C ILE A 177 18.13 22.47 13.13
N ASN A 178 16.99 22.20 12.49
CA ASN A 178 16.36 23.09 11.52
C ASN A 178 15.23 23.88 12.21
N ILE A 179 15.32 25.20 12.20
CA ILE A 179 14.35 26.10 12.82
C ILE A 179 13.73 26.99 11.74
N PHE A 180 12.41 26.90 11.59
CA PHE A 180 11.64 27.70 10.64
C PHE A 180 10.75 28.70 11.38
N ILE A 181 11.05 29.98 11.23
CA ILE A 181 10.34 31.09 11.86
C ILE A 181 9.18 31.51 10.96
N ASN A 182 7.96 31.30 11.44
CA ASN A 182 6.73 31.84 10.88
C ASN A 182 5.71 32.10 12.01
N ASP A 183 4.62 32.79 11.70
CA ASP A 183 3.60 33.17 12.68
C ASP A 183 2.89 31.96 13.30
N ALA A 184 2.79 30.82 12.59
CA ALA A 184 2.16 29.61 13.10
C ALA A 184 3.02 28.88 14.15
N ASN A 185 4.32 28.76 13.90
CA ASN A 185 5.30 28.06 14.72
C ASN A 185 5.63 28.83 16.01
N PHE A 186 5.56 30.16 15.96
CA PHE A 186 5.83 31.04 17.10
C PHE A 186 4.60 31.85 17.51
N SER A 187 3.39 31.31 17.26
CA SER A 187 2.15 31.90 17.75
C SER A 187 2.10 31.87 19.28
N PRO A 188 1.69 32.96 19.96
CA PRO A 188 1.54 32.96 21.41
C PRO A 188 0.48 31.96 21.92
N HIS A 189 -0.44 31.54 21.04
CA HIS A 189 -1.52 30.60 21.38
C HIS A 189 -1.15 29.14 21.10
N ASN A 190 -0.04 28.86 20.42
CA ASN A 190 0.37 27.50 20.08
C ASN A 190 1.86 27.27 20.33
N LEU A 191 2.17 26.64 21.47
CA LEU A 191 3.53 26.31 21.88
C LEU A 191 4.02 24.93 21.39
N HIS A 192 3.26 24.25 20.52
CA HIS A 192 3.60 22.89 20.08
C HIS A 192 5.00 22.83 19.44
N TYR A 193 5.30 23.75 18.53
CA TYR A 193 6.58 23.80 17.84
C TYR A 193 7.74 24.10 18.80
N VAL A 194 7.58 25.09 19.68
CA VAL A 194 8.57 25.43 20.71
C VAL A 194 8.83 24.25 21.64
N ARG A 195 7.79 23.56 22.11
CA ARG A 195 7.93 22.34 22.94
C ARG A 195 8.68 21.23 22.21
N LYS A 196 8.44 21.07 20.91
CA LYS A 196 9.16 20.10 20.06
C LYS A 196 10.64 20.46 19.94
N LEU A 197 10.97 21.73 19.76
CA LEU A 197 12.36 22.21 19.76
C LEU A 197 13.06 21.98 21.11
N VAL A 198 12.43 22.36 22.22
CA VAL A 198 12.96 22.12 23.58
C VAL A 198 13.21 20.62 23.81
N ARG A 199 12.29 19.76 23.37
CA ARG A 199 12.44 18.31 23.47
C ARG A 199 13.60 17.79 22.63
N GLN A 200 13.75 18.28 21.40
CA GLN A 200 14.89 17.92 20.55
C GLN A 200 16.21 18.34 21.22
N VAL A 201 16.29 19.56 21.72
CA VAL A 201 17.47 20.11 22.41
C VAL A 201 17.81 19.27 23.64
N ALA A 202 16.84 18.89 24.47
CA ALA A 202 17.08 18.01 25.61
C ALA A 202 17.72 16.67 25.20
N ARG A 203 17.34 16.12 24.04
CA ARG A 203 17.88 14.85 23.52
C ARG A 203 19.30 14.98 22.96
N THR A 204 19.75 16.19 22.65
CA THR A 204 21.13 16.42 22.19
C THR A 204 22.16 16.27 23.32
N ARG A 205 21.75 16.25 24.60
CA ARG A 205 22.62 16.10 25.78
C ARG A 205 23.81 17.09 25.77
N SER A 206 25.04 16.63 25.52
CA SER A 206 26.25 17.46 25.47
C SER A 206 26.87 17.52 24.08
N GLN A 207 26.16 17.10 23.04
CA GLN A 207 26.67 17.06 21.66
C GLN A 207 26.89 18.48 21.08
N PRO A 208 27.90 18.69 20.23
CA PRO A 208 28.03 19.92 19.46
C PRO A 208 26.87 20.07 18.49
N LEU A 209 26.34 21.29 18.36
CA LEU A 209 25.11 21.60 17.64
C LEU A 209 25.40 22.32 16.32
N SER A 210 24.67 21.91 15.28
CA SER A 210 24.59 22.64 14.02
C SER A 210 23.17 23.12 13.83
N ILE A 211 22.98 24.44 13.82
CA ILE A 211 21.66 25.07 13.82
C ILE A 211 21.49 25.87 12.53
N LEU A 212 20.39 25.62 11.83
CA LEU A 212 19.92 26.43 10.71
C LEU A 212 18.65 27.15 11.15
N ILE A 213 18.64 28.47 11.05
CA ILE A 213 17.46 29.30 11.32
C ILE A 213 17.09 30.02 10.02
N CYS A 214 15.85 29.86 9.58
CA CYS A 214 15.32 30.58 8.43
C CYS A 214 13.92 31.13 8.72
N ALA A 215 13.56 32.24 8.06
CA ALA A 215 12.27 32.89 8.22
C ALA A 215 11.41 32.80 6.94
N GLU A 216 10.09 32.79 7.10
CA GLU A 216 9.16 32.82 5.97
C GLU A 216 9.28 34.14 5.17
N ALA A 217 9.21 34.02 3.84
CA ALA A 217 9.32 35.12 2.89
C ALA A 217 8.07 36.03 2.87
N ARG A 218 6.87 35.47 3.07
CA ARG A 218 5.65 36.09 2.50
C ARG A 218 5.08 37.25 3.29
N ARG A 219 5.50 37.43 4.55
CA ARG A 219 5.20 38.59 5.39
C ARG A 219 6.41 38.80 6.29
N ALA A 220 6.82 40.05 6.54
CA ALA A 220 7.69 40.27 7.68
C ALA A 220 6.89 39.74 8.88
N PRO A 221 7.34 38.67 9.58
CA PRO A 221 6.63 38.21 10.75
C PRO A 221 6.50 39.39 11.72
N ALA A 222 5.54 39.39 12.64
CA ALA A 222 5.44 40.47 13.65
C ALA A 222 6.78 40.72 14.37
N PHE A 223 7.64 39.71 14.39
CA PHE A 223 9.05 39.68 14.79
C PHE A 223 10.04 40.37 13.82
N SER A 224 9.58 41.28 12.95
CA SER A 224 10.37 41.92 11.88
C SER A 224 11.68 42.62 12.32
N ARG A 225 11.90 42.78 13.63
CA ARG A 225 13.09 43.42 14.20
C ARG A 225 13.95 42.50 15.08
N SER A 226 13.46 41.33 15.53
CA SER A 226 14.17 40.48 16.48
C SER A 226 13.71 39.02 16.44
N LEU A 227 14.56 38.08 16.84
CA LEU A 227 14.15 36.68 17.00
C LEU A 227 13.04 36.57 18.08
N PRO A 228 12.06 35.65 17.91
CA PRO A 228 11.07 35.37 18.95
C PRO A 228 11.74 35.11 20.30
N LEU A 229 11.23 35.70 21.39
CA LEU A 229 11.88 35.62 22.70
C LEU A 229 12.14 34.18 23.15
N GLN A 230 11.19 33.27 22.88
CA GLN A 230 11.31 31.85 23.20
C GLN A 230 12.47 31.19 22.45
N LEU A 231 12.70 31.58 21.20
CA LEU A 231 13.82 31.10 20.41
C LEU A 231 15.14 31.67 20.94
N SER A 232 15.18 32.97 21.23
CA SER A 232 16.36 33.61 21.82
C SER A 232 16.77 32.93 23.12
N THR A 233 15.84 32.75 24.08
CA THR A 233 16.10 32.06 25.35
C THR A 233 16.60 30.63 25.14
N LEU A 234 15.99 29.91 24.19
CA LEU A 234 16.42 28.56 23.85
C LEU A 234 17.85 28.55 23.31
N LEU A 235 18.19 29.42 22.37
CA LEU A 235 19.55 29.54 21.80
C LEU A 235 20.59 29.89 22.87
N PHE A 236 20.29 30.85 23.75
CA PHE A 236 21.14 31.19 24.89
C PHE A 236 21.40 29.98 25.78
N SER A 237 20.38 29.15 26.07
CA SER A 237 20.53 27.95 26.91
C SER A 237 21.46 26.88 26.34
N MET A 238 21.81 26.95 25.04
CA MET A 238 22.66 25.95 24.37
C MET A 238 23.88 26.58 23.68
N GLN A 239 24.16 27.86 23.95
CA GLN A 239 25.16 28.65 23.22
C GLN A 239 26.55 28.01 23.25
N ASP A 240 26.96 27.45 24.40
CA ASP A 240 28.29 26.87 24.62
C ASP A 240 28.54 25.61 23.78
N ARG A 241 27.47 25.04 23.22
CA ARG A 241 27.51 23.82 22.41
C ARG A 241 27.29 24.10 20.94
N MET A 242 27.00 25.34 20.54
CA MET A 242 26.77 25.68 19.14
C MET A 242 28.09 25.71 18.37
N GLN A 243 28.28 24.70 17.50
CA GLN A 243 29.44 24.62 16.62
C GLN A 243 29.21 25.40 15.32
N SER A 244 27.98 25.40 14.81
CA SER A 244 27.62 26.18 13.63
C SER A 244 26.21 26.76 13.76
N LEU A 245 26.07 28.03 13.37
CA LEU A 245 24.79 28.73 13.30
C LEU A 245 24.69 29.41 11.94
N SER A 246 23.74 28.96 11.12
CA SER A 246 23.40 29.58 9.84
C SER A 246 22.08 30.32 9.97
N LEU A 247 22.10 31.63 9.72
CA LEU A 247 20.93 32.49 9.82
C LEU A 247 20.52 33.01 8.44
N PHE A 248 19.30 32.71 8.04
CA PHE A 248 18.66 33.24 6.82
C PHE A 248 17.43 34.04 7.22
N THR A 249 17.68 35.27 7.68
CA THR A 249 16.66 36.28 7.94
C THR A 249 16.74 37.36 6.87
N ARG A 250 15.60 37.95 6.51
CA ARG A 250 15.62 39.08 5.59
C ARG A 250 16.39 40.25 6.21
N PRO A 251 17.25 40.94 5.43
CA PRO A 251 17.85 42.19 5.89
C PRO A 251 16.75 43.19 6.22
N ILE A 252 16.91 43.93 7.32
CA ILE A 252 16.09 45.09 7.62
C ILE A 252 16.43 46.15 6.56
N VAL A 253 15.63 46.26 5.50
CA VAL A 253 15.73 47.40 4.60
C VAL A 253 15.00 48.55 5.29
N HIS A 254 15.76 49.40 5.99
CA HIS A 254 15.29 50.73 6.34
C HIS A 254 15.11 51.51 5.03
N PHE A 255 13.88 51.63 4.54
CA PHE A 255 13.55 52.69 3.60
C PHE A 255 13.59 54.02 4.35
N TYR A 256 14.76 54.65 4.44
CA TYR A 256 14.88 56.08 4.72
C TYR A 256 14.85 56.83 3.37
N GLY A 257 13.77 57.57 3.11
CA GLY A 257 13.64 58.59 2.06
C GLY A 257 13.53 58.05 0.62
N ASN A 258 12.72 58.57 -0.29
CA ASN A 258 11.90 59.77 -0.32
C ASN A 258 10.63 59.46 -1.12
N SER A 259 9.49 59.95 -0.66
CA SER A 259 8.32 60.14 -1.51
C SER A 259 8.62 61.27 -2.48
N THR A 260 9.33 60.97 -3.57
CA THR A 260 9.20 61.73 -4.81
C THR A 260 8.33 60.91 -5.74
N ALA A 261 7.10 61.38 -5.91
CA ALA A 261 6.15 60.85 -6.88
C ALA A 261 6.83 60.67 -8.25
N PRO A 262 6.58 59.57 -8.98
CA PRO A 262 7.00 59.48 -10.36
C PRO A 262 6.24 60.56 -11.14
N HIS A 263 7.03 61.42 -11.81
CA HIS A 263 6.57 62.41 -12.77
C HIS A 263 5.46 61.85 -13.67
N ALA A 264 4.40 62.65 -13.81
CA ALA A 264 3.34 62.44 -14.77
C ALA A 264 3.92 62.14 -16.16
N TYR A 265 3.51 61.02 -16.74
CA TYR A 265 3.68 60.78 -18.18
C TYR A 265 2.92 61.87 -18.95
N PRO A 266 3.50 62.51 -19.98
CA PRO A 266 2.74 63.36 -20.86
C PRO A 266 1.75 62.52 -21.69
N PRO A 267 0.57 63.06 -22.04
CA PRO A 267 -0.43 62.32 -22.81
C PRO A 267 0.09 62.04 -24.24
N LYS A 268 -0.13 60.82 -24.72
CA LYS A 268 0.16 60.40 -26.09
C LYS A 268 -0.57 61.30 -27.10
N PRO A 269 0.07 61.73 -28.21
CA PRO A 269 -0.63 62.39 -29.30
C PRO A 269 -1.55 61.40 -30.03
N ARG A 270 -2.78 61.85 -30.34
CA ARG A 270 -3.72 61.13 -31.21
C ARG A 270 -3.13 61.01 -32.61
N SER A 271 -2.99 59.79 -33.12
CA SER A 271 -2.75 59.56 -34.54
C SER A 271 -4.02 59.85 -35.36
N PRO A 272 -3.89 60.38 -36.58
CA PRO A 272 -5.04 60.76 -37.40
C PRO A 272 -5.73 59.55 -38.02
N VAL A 273 -7.04 59.70 -38.16
CA VAL A 273 -7.95 58.86 -38.94
C VAL A 273 -7.48 58.86 -40.40
N HIS A 274 -7.23 57.68 -40.97
CA HIS A 274 -7.24 57.49 -42.40
C HIS A 274 -8.52 56.76 -42.77
N GLU A 275 -9.43 57.51 -43.42
CA GLU A 275 -10.40 56.98 -44.37
C GLU A 275 -9.64 56.31 -45.52
N TRP A 276 -10.01 55.07 -45.83
CA TRP A 276 -10.33 54.54 -47.17
C TRP A 276 -11.17 53.26 -46.97
#